data_AF-A0A812IRN2-F1
#
_entry.id   AF-A0A812IRN2-F1
#
_cell.length_a   1.000
_cell.length_b   1.000
_cell.length_c   1.000
_cell.angle_alpha   90.00
_cell.angle_beta   90.00
_cell.angle_gamma   90.00
#
_symmetry.space_group_name_H-M   'P 1'
#
loop_
_entity.id
_entity.type
_entity.pdbx_description
1 polymer ?
#
loop_
_entity_poly.entity_id
_entity_poly.type
_entity_poly.pdbx_seq_one_letter_code
_entity_poly.pdbx_strand_id
1 'polypeptide(L)'
;MVQPGDDLGEIIRAALSAANVTLVDGDIVCLAQKIVSKAEGQLVALADVTPSEEAVELAEKTLKDPRMVELILRESSEVMRHKPGVLIMRHKLGLVGAHAGIDQSNVDHSEGEQALLLPKDPDASAQRLREDLAANNSVQVGVVITDSQNRPWRMGTTGVAIGCAGFTVLEDYRGGNDVYGRELKVTLINRADAIAGAATLVMGETTEKIPLAIVRGAERSHHQSTDRRRSLSLMSKILAITGGVGGAKLALGLSKVLSPEELVFAVNTGDDFEHLGLHISPDIDSLTYALAEENNTELGWGRAGETWQFIETLGQLGGEDWFRLGDKDLALHMQRTQLLRSGSTLTEATAQITRAFGIMHTIAPMTDDHVRTIVHSDQGALAFQHYFVREQCRPAVSGFEFAGIESAHLNPIITETLKDCRGVIICPSNPYVSVDPLLSLPGMRDALQNIPVIAVSPIVGGMAIKGPAAKMMQELNVPASAPAVAGHYGYLLDGFVMDLTDADQSGEIAVHTRVTETIMNSLQRRIELARFCVEFLHAL
;
A
#
# COMPACT_ATOMS: atom_id res chain seq x y z
N MET A 1 -26.55 -5.49 32.25
CA MET A 1 -25.09 -5.58 32.02
C MET A 1 -24.91 -6.41 30.77
N VAL A 2 -23.99 -6.02 29.88
CA VAL A 2 -23.72 -6.77 28.63
C VAL A 2 -23.02 -8.09 28.96
N GLN A 3 -23.45 -9.16 28.31
CA GLN A 3 -22.97 -10.53 28.44
C GLN A 3 -22.40 -11.06 27.11
N PRO A 4 -21.58 -12.13 27.15
CA PRO A 4 -21.13 -12.82 25.94
C PRO A 4 -22.28 -13.23 25.01
N GLY A 5 -22.18 -12.84 23.74
CA GLY A 5 -23.17 -13.14 22.70
C GLY A 5 -24.32 -12.14 22.58
N ASP A 6 -24.39 -11.11 23.42
CA ASP A 6 -25.40 -10.06 23.32
C ASP A 6 -25.28 -9.28 21.98
N ASP A 7 -26.42 -8.99 21.35
CA ASP A 7 -26.49 -8.10 20.19
C ASP A 7 -26.42 -6.63 20.64
N LEU A 8 -25.25 -6.03 20.47
CA LEU A 8 -25.03 -4.62 20.83
C LEU A 8 -25.88 -3.66 20.00
N GLY A 9 -26.16 -3.96 18.73
CA GLY A 9 -27.02 -3.13 17.89
C GLY A 9 -28.43 -3.02 18.45
N GLU A 10 -29.02 -4.16 18.83
CA GLU A 10 -30.32 -4.21 19.51
C GLU A 10 -30.31 -3.46 20.84
N ILE A 11 -29.30 -3.68 21.68
CA ILE A 11 -29.17 -3.02 22.99
C ILE A 11 -29.08 -1.50 22.82
N ILE A 12 -28.29 -1.02 21.86
CA ILE A 12 -28.12 0.40 21.59
C ILE A 12 -29.43 1.01 21.11
N ARG A 13 -30.13 0.37 20.17
CA ARG A 13 -31.45 0.85 19.71
C ARG A 13 -32.47 0.93 20.85
N ALA A 14 -32.51 -0.08 21.71
CA ALA A 14 -33.38 -0.07 22.88
C ALA A 14 -33.01 1.08 23.84
N ALA A 15 -31.72 1.33 24.07
CA ALA A 15 -31.24 2.43 24.89
C ALA A 15 -31.59 3.80 24.29
N LEU A 16 -31.39 3.99 22.99
CA LEU A 16 -31.77 5.20 22.25
C LEU A 16 -33.26 5.49 22.38
N SER A 17 -34.10 4.46 22.17
CA SER A 17 -35.55 4.57 22.33
C SER A 17 -35.95 4.92 23.76
N ALA A 18 -35.34 4.29 24.77
CA ALA A 18 -35.63 4.57 26.18
C ALA A 18 -35.20 5.98 26.60
N ALA A 19 -34.10 6.49 26.02
CA ALA A 19 -33.60 7.84 26.25
C ALA A 19 -34.34 8.91 25.42
N ASN A 20 -35.26 8.51 24.53
CA ASN A 20 -35.91 9.37 23.55
C ASN A 20 -34.90 10.18 22.70
N VAL A 21 -33.83 9.49 22.26
CA VAL A 21 -32.78 10.05 21.42
C VAL A 21 -32.85 9.41 20.03
N THR A 22 -32.93 10.23 19.00
CA THR A 22 -32.87 9.79 17.60
C THR A 22 -31.51 10.15 17.02
N LEU A 23 -30.90 9.19 16.32
CA LEU A 23 -29.68 9.42 15.55
C LEU A 23 -30.01 10.27 14.32
N VAL A 24 -29.10 11.16 13.96
CA VAL A 24 -29.17 11.97 12.74
C VAL A 24 -27.88 11.80 11.93
N ASP A 25 -27.93 12.17 10.65
CA ASP A 25 -26.74 12.14 9.79
C ASP A 25 -25.58 12.93 10.41
N GLY A 26 -24.40 12.33 10.38
CA GLY A 26 -23.16 12.89 10.92
C GLY A 26 -22.97 12.72 12.44
N ASP A 27 -23.91 12.06 13.13
CA ASP A 27 -23.68 11.64 14.52
C ASP A 27 -22.55 10.60 14.60
N ILE A 28 -21.73 10.70 15.64
CA ILE A 28 -20.69 9.70 15.94
C ILE A 28 -21.05 9.01 17.27
N VAL A 29 -21.36 7.72 17.19
CA VAL A 29 -21.69 6.88 18.34
C VAL A 29 -20.40 6.34 18.95
N CYS A 30 -20.10 6.76 20.17
CA CYS A 30 -18.91 6.38 20.91
C CYS A 30 -19.26 5.29 21.92
N LEU A 31 -18.55 4.16 21.90
CA LEU A 31 -18.77 3.01 22.78
C LEU A 31 -17.53 2.71 23.60
N ALA A 32 -17.71 2.39 24.88
CA ALA A 32 -16.65 1.79 25.68
C ALA A 32 -16.29 0.41 25.12
N GLN A 33 -15.01 0.13 24.92
CA GLN A 33 -14.53 -1.18 24.52
C GLN A 33 -15.08 -2.33 25.39
N LYS A 34 -15.35 -2.12 26.70
CA LYS A 34 -15.73 -3.17 27.65
C LYS A 34 -17.02 -3.84 27.23
N ILE A 35 -17.99 -3.08 26.71
CA ILE A 35 -19.25 -3.67 26.24
C ILE A 35 -19.05 -4.43 24.92
N VAL A 36 -18.13 -3.97 24.06
CA VAL A 36 -17.75 -4.65 22.82
C VAL A 36 -17.03 -5.96 23.12
N SER A 37 -15.97 -5.92 23.91
CA SER A 37 -15.22 -7.10 24.35
C SER A 37 -16.12 -8.14 25.03
N LYS A 38 -17.06 -7.70 25.89
CA LYS A 38 -18.00 -8.63 26.55
C LYS A 38 -18.92 -9.29 25.54
N ALA A 39 -19.60 -8.52 24.68
CA ALA A 39 -20.47 -9.07 23.65
C ALA A 39 -19.74 -10.04 22.72
N GLU A 40 -18.48 -9.76 22.40
CA GLU A 40 -17.62 -10.60 21.55
C GLU A 40 -16.92 -11.75 22.29
N GLY A 41 -17.28 -12.00 23.55
CA GLY A 41 -16.79 -13.16 24.31
C GLY A 41 -15.29 -13.10 24.64
N GLN A 42 -14.72 -11.90 24.82
CA GLN A 42 -13.30 -11.69 25.15
C GLN A 42 -12.98 -11.83 26.64
N LEU A 43 -13.86 -12.48 27.42
CA LEU A 43 -13.62 -12.80 28.83
C LEU A 43 -12.84 -14.12 28.93
N VAL A 44 -11.76 -14.10 29.71
CA VAL A 44 -10.92 -15.27 29.97
C VAL A 44 -10.86 -15.53 31.47
N ALA A 45 -11.17 -16.75 31.89
CA ALA A 45 -10.98 -17.18 33.27
C ALA A 45 -9.49 -17.41 33.54
N LEU A 46 -8.93 -16.78 34.57
CA LEU A 46 -7.51 -16.96 34.89
C LEU A 46 -7.19 -18.39 35.32
N ALA A 47 -8.17 -19.14 35.83
CA ALA A 47 -8.00 -20.56 36.16
C ALA A 47 -7.60 -21.41 34.95
N ASP A 48 -7.97 -20.99 33.74
CA ASP A 48 -7.68 -21.71 32.48
C ASP A 48 -6.34 -21.30 31.86
N VAL A 49 -5.63 -20.33 32.46
CA VAL A 49 -4.38 -19.80 31.95
C VAL A 49 -3.20 -20.49 32.62
N THR A 50 -2.42 -21.22 31.83
CA THR A 50 -1.11 -21.74 32.24
C THR A 50 -0.02 -20.75 31.84
N PRO A 51 0.70 -20.13 32.80
CA PRO A 51 1.78 -19.19 32.50
C PRO A 51 3.00 -19.89 31.88
N SER A 52 3.60 -19.25 30.87
CA SER A 52 4.93 -19.61 30.35
C SER A 52 6.06 -19.24 31.32
N GLU A 53 7.26 -19.79 31.09
CA GLU A 53 8.47 -19.43 31.86
C GLU A 53 8.76 -17.91 31.77
N GLU A 54 8.61 -17.34 30.58
CA GLU A 54 8.75 -15.89 30.35
C GLU A 54 7.73 -15.09 31.16
N ALA A 55 6.47 -15.53 31.18
CA ALA A 55 5.42 -14.87 31.96
C ALA A 55 5.71 -14.92 33.47
N VAL A 56 6.24 -16.02 33.98
CA VAL A 56 6.64 -16.15 35.39
C VAL A 56 7.79 -15.20 35.72
N GLU A 57 8.86 -15.19 34.92
CA GLU A 57 10.01 -14.29 35.15
C GLU A 57 9.59 -12.81 35.11
N LEU A 58 8.75 -12.44 34.15
CA LEU A 58 8.29 -11.07 33.99
C LEU A 58 7.29 -10.67 35.09
N ALA A 59 6.48 -11.61 35.58
CA ALA A 59 5.59 -11.42 36.72
C ALA A 59 6.35 -11.13 38.02
N GLU A 60 7.47 -11.81 38.27
CA GLU A 60 8.33 -11.51 39.43
C GLU A 60 8.88 -10.08 39.37
N LYS A 61 9.37 -9.66 38.21
CA LYS A 61 9.92 -8.30 37.99
C LYS A 61 8.86 -7.20 38.09
N THR A 62 7.60 -7.54 37.85
CA THR A 62 6.48 -6.58 37.79
C THR A 62 5.52 -6.70 38.97
N LEU A 63 5.73 -7.64 39.89
CA LEU A 63 4.86 -7.93 41.03
C LEU A 63 3.40 -8.15 40.58
N LYS A 64 3.20 -8.95 39.52
CA LYS A 64 1.89 -9.27 38.96
C LYS A 64 1.61 -10.76 39.02
N ASP A 65 0.35 -11.12 38.80
CA ASP A 65 -0.06 -12.50 38.60
C ASP A 65 0.56 -13.04 37.28
N PRO A 66 1.32 -14.15 37.31
CA PRO A 66 1.86 -14.78 36.10
C PRO A 66 0.82 -15.11 35.04
N ARG A 67 -0.42 -15.43 35.43
CA ARG A 67 -1.54 -15.72 34.52
C ARG A 67 -1.99 -14.47 33.78
N MET A 68 -2.00 -13.33 34.45
CA MET A 68 -2.25 -12.03 33.80
C MET A 68 -1.11 -11.66 32.85
N VAL A 69 0.14 -11.84 33.27
CA VAL A 69 1.31 -11.55 32.43
C VAL A 69 1.32 -12.43 31.18
N GLU A 70 0.93 -13.69 31.30
CA GLU A 70 0.77 -14.60 30.17
C GLU A 70 -0.24 -14.08 29.15
N LEU A 71 -1.44 -13.64 29.58
CA LEU A 71 -2.41 -13.04 28.67
C LEU A 71 -1.88 -11.75 28.04
N ILE A 72 -1.19 -10.91 28.81
CA ILE A 72 -0.55 -9.68 28.33
C ILE A 72 0.46 -10.00 27.24
N LEU A 73 1.30 -11.02 27.40
CA LEU A 73 2.28 -11.46 26.41
C LEU A 73 1.59 -12.02 25.17
N ARG A 74 0.54 -12.83 25.32
CA ARG A 74 -0.24 -13.39 24.19
C ARG A 74 -0.85 -12.32 23.31
N GLU A 75 -1.31 -11.21 23.88
CA GLU A 75 -1.93 -10.11 23.14
C GLU A 75 -0.93 -9.05 22.66
N SER A 76 0.35 -9.22 22.97
CA SER A 76 1.40 -8.25 22.64
C SER A 76 2.37 -8.76 21.59
N SER A 77 2.96 -7.84 20.84
CA SER A 77 4.07 -8.11 19.92
C SER A 77 5.43 -7.76 20.53
N GLU A 78 5.45 -6.88 21.55
CA GLU A 78 6.70 -6.35 22.12
C GLU A 78 6.51 -5.88 23.57
N VAL A 79 7.45 -6.23 24.46
CA VAL A 79 7.58 -5.62 25.79
C VAL A 79 8.38 -4.32 25.66
N MET A 80 7.70 -3.18 25.75
CA MET A 80 8.36 -1.86 25.58
C MET A 80 9.12 -1.44 26.85
N ARG A 81 8.51 -1.67 28.02
CA ARG A 81 9.08 -1.32 29.32
C ARG A 81 8.36 -2.05 30.45
N HIS A 82 9.08 -2.42 31.51
CA HIS A 82 8.46 -2.96 32.72
C HIS A 82 9.09 -2.37 33.99
N LYS A 83 8.30 -2.30 35.06
CA LYS A 83 8.72 -1.96 36.43
C LYS A 83 7.73 -2.59 37.42
N PRO A 84 8.01 -2.63 38.73
CA PRO A 84 7.02 -3.05 39.72
C PRO A 84 5.67 -2.34 39.52
N GLY A 85 4.60 -3.12 39.38
CA GLY A 85 3.22 -2.69 39.15
C GLY A 85 2.84 -2.36 37.70
N VAL A 86 3.78 -2.21 36.76
CA VAL A 86 3.47 -1.72 35.40
C VAL A 86 4.26 -2.45 34.31
N LEU A 87 3.51 -2.90 33.30
CA LEU A 87 4.01 -3.32 31.99
C LEU A 87 3.50 -2.38 30.92
N ILE A 88 4.40 -1.85 30.11
CA ILE A 88 4.09 -1.12 28.88
C ILE A 88 4.40 -2.05 27.72
N MET A 89 3.38 -2.29 26.90
CA MET A 89 3.41 -3.27 25.82
C MET A 89 3.01 -2.60 24.51
N ARG A 90 3.51 -3.13 23.40
CA ARG A 90 2.89 -2.94 22.10
C ARG A 90 1.90 -4.09 21.89
N HIS A 91 0.61 -3.78 21.91
CA HIS A 91 -0.44 -4.73 21.58
C HIS A 91 -0.35 -5.13 20.10
N LYS A 92 -0.85 -6.32 19.74
CA LYS A 92 -0.92 -6.79 18.33
C LYS A 92 -1.75 -5.88 17.41
N LEU A 93 -2.61 -5.04 17.99
CA LEU A 93 -3.39 -3.99 17.31
C LEU A 93 -2.58 -2.70 17.08
N GLY A 94 -1.29 -2.67 17.40
CA GLY A 94 -0.42 -1.49 17.25
C GLY A 94 -0.49 -0.47 18.40
N LEU A 95 -1.43 -0.64 19.33
CA LEU A 95 -1.58 0.23 20.51
C LEU A 95 -0.39 0.07 21.47
N VAL A 96 0.18 1.19 21.93
CA VAL A 96 1.24 1.19 22.94
C VAL A 96 0.67 1.70 24.26
N GLY A 97 0.49 0.78 25.21
CA GLY A 97 -0.25 1.06 26.44
C GLY A 97 0.12 0.15 27.59
N ALA A 98 -0.49 0.41 28.74
CA ALA A 98 -0.30 -0.43 29.92
C ALA A 98 -0.99 -1.78 29.71
N HIS A 99 -0.27 -2.87 29.99
CA HIS A 99 -0.84 -4.22 30.17
C HIS A 99 -1.60 -4.71 28.94
N ALA A 100 -1.21 -4.22 27.76
CA ALA A 100 -1.86 -4.54 26.49
C ALA A 100 -3.38 -4.23 26.48
N GLY A 101 -3.86 -3.28 27.30
CA GLY A 101 -5.29 -2.97 27.42
C GLY A 101 -6.13 -4.05 28.13
N ILE A 102 -5.48 -5.07 28.70
CA ILE A 102 -6.15 -6.12 29.47
C ILE A 102 -6.50 -5.59 30.86
N ASP A 103 -7.75 -5.78 31.26
CA ASP A 103 -8.29 -5.25 32.50
C ASP A 103 -9.04 -6.32 33.31
N GLN A 104 -9.03 -6.18 34.63
CA GLN A 104 -9.87 -6.96 35.55
C GLN A 104 -10.96 -6.08 36.19
N SER A 105 -10.85 -4.76 36.08
CA SER A 105 -11.83 -3.83 36.63
C SER A 105 -13.16 -3.87 35.86
N ASN A 106 -14.27 -3.68 36.58
CA ASN A 106 -15.62 -3.71 36.03
C ASN A 106 -15.97 -5.03 35.31
N VAL A 107 -15.30 -6.12 35.71
CA VAL A 107 -15.60 -7.52 35.36
C VAL A 107 -16.21 -8.19 36.60
N ASP A 108 -17.14 -9.12 36.38
CA ASP A 108 -17.72 -9.90 37.47
C ASP A 108 -16.77 -11.05 37.84
N HIS A 109 -16.43 -11.19 39.12
CA HIS A 109 -15.54 -12.22 39.63
C HIS A 109 -16.24 -13.24 40.53
N SER A 110 -17.58 -13.23 40.58
CA SER A 110 -18.36 -14.12 41.41
C SER A 110 -18.12 -15.61 41.11
N GLU A 111 -17.78 -15.95 39.87
CA GLU A 111 -17.46 -17.32 39.42
C GLU A 111 -15.94 -17.58 39.29
N GLY A 112 -15.10 -16.64 39.72
CA GLY A 112 -13.64 -16.75 39.68
C GLY A 112 -12.94 -15.51 39.12
N GLU A 113 -11.62 -15.44 39.25
CA GLU A 113 -10.84 -14.34 38.69
C GLU A 113 -10.86 -14.40 37.15
N GLN A 114 -11.22 -13.28 36.53
CA GLN A 114 -11.34 -13.15 35.09
C GLN A 114 -10.50 -11.97 34.59
N ALA A 115 -10.16 -11.99 33.31
CA ALA A 115 -9.56 -10.90 32.59
C ALA A 115 -10.37 -10.62 31.33
N LEU A 116 -10.54 -9.33 31.00
CA LEU A 116 -11.19 -8.90 29.77
C LEU A 116 -10.11 -8.45 28.78
N LEU A 117 -10.06 -9.10 27.63
CA LEU A 117 -9.18 -8.72 26.52
C LEU A 117 -9.85 -7.65 25.65
N LEU A 118 -9.04 -6.97 24.82
CA LEU A 118 -9.57 -6.08 23.78
C LEU A 118 -10.32 -6.88 22.69
N PRO A 119 -11.21 -6.25 21.91
CA PRO A 119 -11.77 -6.87 20.70
C PRO A 119 -10.64 -7.30 19.76
N LYS A 120 -10.79 -8.44 19.07
CA LYS A 120 -9.77 -8.94 18.13
C LYS A 120 -9.57 -8.04 16.92
N ASP A 121 -10.66 -7.42 16.46
CA ASP A 121 -10.67 -6.47 15.37
C ASP A 121 -11.72 -5.37 15.67
N PRO A 122 -11.33 -4.35 16.47
CA PRO A 122 -12.24 -3.30 16.89
C PRO A 122 -12.75 -2.42 15.74
N ASP A 123 -11.99 -2.28 14.64
CA ASP A 123 -12.46 -1.56 13.45
C ASP A 123 -13.60 -2.34 12.77
N ALA A 124 -13.46 -3.66 12.62
CA ALA A 124 -14.54 -4.50 12.10
C ALA A 124 -15.76 -4.49 13.02
N SER A 125 -15.57 -4.46 14.35
CA SER A 125 -16.66 -4.31 15.32
C SER A 125 -17.38 -2.97 15.16
N ALA A 126 -16.64 -1.87 14.99
CA ALA A 126 -17.20 -0.54 14.75
C ALA A 126 -17.98 -0.50 13.42
N GLN A 127 -17.47 -1.14 12.37
CA GLN A 127 -18.11 -1.20 11.06
C GLN A 127 -19.42 -2.00 11.11
N ARG A 128 -19.45 -3.19 11.75
CA ARG A 128 -20.69 -3.98 11.92
C ARG A 128 -21.76 -3.19 12.67
N LEU A 129 -21.38 -2.54 13.77
CA LEU A 129 -22.29 -1.68 14.53
C LEU A 129 -22.81 -0.51 13.71
N ARG A 130 -21.94 0.12 12.91
CA ARG A 130 -22.33 1.21 12.03
C ARG A 130 -23.36 0.75 11.00
N GLU A 131 -23.11 -0.38 10.33
CA GLU A 131 -24.02 -0.93 9.31
C GLU A 131 -25.39 -1.25 9.89
N ASP A 132 -25.42 -1.90 11.06
CA ASP A 132 -26.64 -2.21 11.78
C ASP A 132 -27.41 -0.92 12.19
N LEU A 133 -26.73 0.06 12.78
CA LEU A 133 -27.36 1.32 13.17
C LEU A 133 -27.86 2.11 11.97
N ALA A 134 -27.10 2.14 10.87
CA ALA A 134 -27.46 2.83 9.64
C ALA A 134 -28.68 2.18 8.96
N ALA A 135 -28.71 0.85 8.85
CA ALA A 135 -29.81 0.11 8.25
C ALA A 135 -31.14 0.33 9.00
N ASN A 136 -31.09 0.34 10.33
CA ASN A 136 -32.29 0.45 11.16
C ASN A 136 -32.79 1.89 11.34
N ASN A 137 -31.92 2.90 11.24
CA ASN A 137 -32.29 4.30 11.46
C ASN A 137 -32.35 5.12 10.16
N SER A 138 -31.94 4.55 9.02
CA SER A 138 -31.85 5.25 7.72
C SER A 138 -31.01 6.54 7.77
N VAL A 139 -29.94 6.53 8.56
CA VAL A 139 -29.00 7.65 8.74
C VAL A 139 -27.56 7.21 8.55
N GLN A 140 -26.69 8.14 8.14
CA GLN A 140 -25.26 7.94 8.06
C GLN A 140 -24.60 8.39 9.36
N VAL A 141 -24.12 7.42 10.13
CA VAL A 141 -23.42 7.66 11.40
C VAL A 141 -21.98 7.16 11.34
N GLY A 142 -21.13 7.74 12.18
CA GLY A 142 -19.85 7.19 12.56
C GLY A 142 -19.96 6.35 13.84
N VAL A 143 -19.02 5.43 14.03
CA VAL A 143 -18.87 4.66 15.27
C VAL A 143 -17.41 4.75 15.71
N VAL A 144 -17.17 5.01 17.00
CA VAL A 144 -15.84 4.93 17.62
C VAL A 144 -15.89 4.03 18.85
N ILE A 145 -14.95 3.10 18.95
CA ILE A 145 -14.72 2.29 20.14
C ILE A 145 -13.59 2.95 20.93
N THR A 146 -13.87 3.30 22.17
CA THR A 146 -12.96 4.02 23.04
C THR A 146 -12.38 3.10 24.10
N ASP A 147 -11.10 3.30 24.39
CA ASP A 147 -10.43 2.76 25.57
C ASP A 147 -9.64 3.86 26.27
N SER A 148 -9.24 3.62 27.51
CA SER A 148 -8.62 4.63 28.36
C SER A 148 -7.14 4.34 28.51
N GLN A 149 -6.31 5.26 28.02
CA GLN A 149 -4.85 5.05 28.01
C GLN A 149 -4.08 6.20 28.63
N ASN A 150 -2.91 5.87 29.17
CA ASN A 150 -1.91 6.83 29.61
C ASN A 150 -0.98 7.18 28.45
N ARG A 151 -0.46 8.41 28.42
CA ARG A 151 0.66 8.78 27.54
C ARG A 151 1.97 8.85 28.31
N PRO A 152 3.10 8.42 27.73
CA PRO A 152 4.41 8.64 28.32
C PRO A 152 4.60 10.09 28.73
N TRP A 153 5.14 10.30 29.93
CA TRP A 153 5.44 11.63 30.50
C TRP A 153 4.23 12.51 30.81
N ARG A 154 3.01 11.96 30.79
CA ARG A 154 1.79 12.66 31.20
C ARG A 154 1.07 11.91 32.33
N MET A 155 0.63 12.64 33.36
CA MET A 155 -0.20 12.10 34.43
C MET A 155 -1.66 12.04 34.01
N GLY A 156 -2.36 10.98 34.43
CA GLY A 156 -3.77 10.73 34.11
C GLY A 156 -3.97 9.82 32.89
N THR A 157 -5.20 9.34 32.73
CA THR A 157 -5.70 8.63 31.54
C THR A 157 -6.53 9.58 30.68
N THR A 158 -6.62 9.27 29.39
CA THR A 158 -7.56 9.92 28.46
C THR A 158 -8.20 8.83 27.61
N GLY A 159 -9.42 9.08 27.16
CA GLY A 159 -10.02 8.30 26.09
C GLY A 159 -9.18 8.39 24.82
N VAL A 160 -8.97 7.24 24.20
CA VAL A 160 -8.35 7.08 22.88
C VAL A 160 -9.22 6.17 22.03
N ALA A 161 -9.18 6.34 20.73
CA ALA A 161 -9.89 5.45 19.83
C ALA A 161 -9.08 4.18 19.61
N ILE A 162 -9.73 3.02 19.72
CA ILE A 162 -9.15 1.72 19.40
C ILE A 162 -9.82 1.07 18.19
N GLY A 163 -11.01 1.53 17.80
CA GLY A 163 -11.72 1.12 16.59
C GLY A 163 -12.59 2.25 16.04
N CYS A 164 -12.68 2.41 14.73
CA CYS A 164 -13.38 3.50 14.06
C CYS A 164 -14.12 3.03 12.80
N ALA A 165 -15.29 3.61 12.52
CA ALA A 165 -15.99 3.43 11.25
C ALA A 165 -16.82 4.67 10.88
N GLY A 166 -16.93 4.99 9.58
CA GLY A 166 -17.93 5.93 9.08
C GLY A 166 -17.66 7.43 9.25
N PHE A 167 -16.46 7.85 9.66
CA PHE A 167 -16.08 9.27 9.73
C PHE A 167 -14.57 9.47 9.48
N THR A 168 -14.16 10.72 9.25
CA THR A 168 -12.74 11.06 9.06
C THR A 168 -11.96 10.94 10.37
N VAL A 169 -11.10 9.92 10.46
CA VAL A 169 -10.24 9.62 11.63
C VAL A 169 -9.09 10.62 11.77
N LEU A 170 -8.38 10.90 10.67
CA LEU A 170 -7.30 11.88 10.62
C LEU A 170 -7.67 13.02 9.66
N GLU A 171 -7.55 14.26 10.12
CA GLU A 171 -7.63 15.43 9.25
C GLU A 171 -6.22 15.91 8.92
N ASP A 172 -5.84 15.71 7.65
CA ASP A 172 -4.55 16.15 7.14
C ASP A 172 -4.64 17.56 6.55
N TYR A 173 -3.95 18.50 7.18
CA TYR A 173 -3.81 19.87 6.69
C TYR A 173 -2.41 20.14 6.13
N ARG A 174 -1.55 19.12 5.99
CA ARG A 174 -0.21 19.29 5.40
C ARG A 174 -0.31 19.76 3.95
N GLY A 175 0.54 20.71 3.57
CA GLY A 175 0.49 21.37 2.26
C GLY A 175 -0.57 22.48 2.14
N GLY A 176 -1.49 22.60 3.10
CA GLY A 176 -2.36 23.77 3.25
C GLY A 176 -1.63 24.97 3.83
N ASN A 177 -2.31 26.11 3.95
CA ASN A 177 -1.74 27.33 4.53
C ASN A 177 -2.41 27.69 5.86
N ASP A 178 -1.61 28.24 6.79
CA ASP A 178 -2.13 28.88 7.99
C ASP A 178 -2.79 30.24 7.68
N VAL A 179 -3.34 30.88 8.71
CA VAL A 179 -4.01 32.19 8.59
C VAL A 179 -3.09 33.34 8.16
N TYR A 180 -1.77 33.11 8.11
CA TYR A 180 -0.75 34.04 7.64
C TYR A 180 -0.12 33.61 6.32
N GLY A 181 -0.68 32.61 5.65
CA GLY A 181 -0.20 32.12 4.35
C GLY A 181 1.04 31.21 4.44
N ARG A 182 1.42 30.74 5.62
CA ARG A 182 2.55 29.80 5.78
C ARG A 182 2.08 28.37 5.56
N GLU A 183 2.83 27.62 4.78
CA GLU A 183 2.56 26.21 4.56
C GLU A 183 2.60 25.41 5.88
N LEU A 184 1.54 24.65 6.13
CA LEU A 184 1.44 23.69 7.21
C LEU A 184 2.21 22.43 6.81
N LYS A 185 3.29 22.11 7.53
CA LYS A 185 4.16 20.96 7.18
C LYS A 185 3.82 19.66 7.90
N VAL A 186 3.25 19.75 9.11
CA VAL A 186 3.09 18.61 10.03
C VAL A 186 1.70 18.50 10.63
N THR A 187 0.76 19.35 10.19
CA THR A 187 -0.57 19.46 10.82
C THR A 187 -1.47 18.31 10.39
N LEU A 188 -1.41 17.22 11.14
CA LEU A 188 -2.27 16.05 11.03
C LEU A 188 -3.05 15.90 12.34
N ILE A 189 -4.35 16.15 12.31
CA ILE A 189 -5.21 16.15 13.49
C ILE A 189 -5.83 14.78 13.66
N ASN A 190 -5.58 14.10 14.78
CA ASN A 190 -6.29 12.87 15.14
C ASN A 190 -7.66 13.20 15.73
N ARG A 191 -8.69 13.12 14.88
CA ARG A 191 -10.08 13.38 15.29
C ARG A 191 -10.67 12.26 16.12
N ALA A 192 -10.34 11.02 15.80
CA ALA A 192 -10.88 9.88 16.54
C ALA A 192 -10.46 9.94 18.02
N ASP A 193 -9.18 10.24 18.31
CA ASP A 193 -8.71 10.44 19.69
C ASP A 193 -9.35 11.67 20.36
N ALA A 194 -9.55 12.77 19.62
CA ALA A 194 -10.20 13.96 20.16
C ALA A 194 -11.67 13.68 20.55
N ILE A 195 -12.38 12.93 19.70
CA ILE A 195 -13.76 12.47 19.94
C ILE A 195 -13.80 11.50 21.10
N ALA A 196 -12.91 10.50 21.13
CA ALA A 196 -12.82 9.52 22.21
C ALA A 196 -12.56 10.19 23.56
N GLY A 197 -11.61 11.14 23.60
CA GLY A 197 -11.33 11.93 24.79
C GLY A 197 -12.54 12.73 25.26
N ALA A 198 -13.28 13.38 24.35
CA ALA A 198 -14.49 14.12 24.69
C ALA A 198 -15.63 13.21 25.18
N ALA A 199 -15.86 12.08 24.50
CA ALA A 199 -16.89 11.10 24.87
C ALA A 199 -16.64 10.53 26.27
N THR A 200 -15.37 10.22 26.58
CA THR A 200 -14.96 9.66 27.88
C THR A 200 -15.28 10.59 29.05
N LEU A 201 -15.26 11.91 28.86
CA LEU A 201 -15.68 12.88 29.89
C LEU A 201 -17.16 12.72 30.29
N VAL A 202 -18.00 12.27 29.36
CA VAL A 202 -19.44 12.05 29.58
C VAL A 202 -19.71 10.62 30.05
N MET A 203 -19.02 9.65 29.45
CA MET A 203 -19.15 8.24 29.79
C MET A 203 -18.67 7.94 31.22
N GLY A 204 -17.69 8.72 31.69
CA GLY A 204 -17.00 8.46 32.95
C GLY A 204 -16.10 7.23 32.85
N GLU A 205 -15.32 7.02 33.91
CA GLU A 205 -14.27 6.00 33.95
C GLU A 205 -14.43 5.02 35.11
N THR A 206 -15.46 5.21 35.93
CA THR A 206 -15.58 4.54 37.22
C THR A 206 -16.94 3.84 37.36
N THR A 207 -17.90 4.48 38.00
CA THR A 207 -19.16 3.91 38.48
C THR A 207 -20.38 4.45 37.73
N GLU A 208 -20.16 5.33 36.75
CA GLU A 208 -21.19 6.07 36.02
C GLU A 208 -22.10 5.14 35.21
N LYS A 209 -21.57 4.01 34.73
CA LYS A 209 -22.29 3.00 33.92
C LYS A 209 -22.90 3.58 32.65
N ILE A 210 -22.19 4.51 32.00
CA ILE A 210 -22.58 5.12 30.72
C ILE A 210 -21.59 4.65 29.64
N PRO A 211 -21.79 3.46 29.03
CA PRO A 211 -20.84 2.92 28.05
C PRO A 211 -21.03 3.47 26.64
N LEU A 212 -21.97 4.40 26.44
CA LEU A 212 -22.31 4.98 25.14
C LEU A 212 -22.51 6.49 25.25
N ALA A 213 -21.90 7.24 24.34
CA ALA A 213 -22.14 8.66 24.14
C ALA A 213 -22.32 8.97 22.66
N ILE A 214 -23.08 10.02 22.33
CA ILE A 214 -23.27 10.48 20.95
C ILE A 214 -22.61 11.85 20.82
N VAL A 215 -21.67 11.96 19.90
CA VAL A 215 -21.06 13.24 19.54
C VAL A 215 -21.74 13.76 18.28
N ARG A 216 -22.48 14.86 18.42
CA ARG A 216 -23.24 15.51 17.35
C ARG A 216 -22.56 16.80 16.91
N GLY A 217 -22.59 17.07 15.60
CA GLY A 217 -21.98 18.28 15.03
C GLY A 217 -20.45 18.23 14.96
N ALA A 218 -19.87 17.03 15.02
CA ALA A 218 -18.44 16.83 14.81
C ALA A 218 -18.03 17.01 13.34
N GLU A 219 -18.98 16.94 12.40
CA GLU A 219 -18.75 17.27 11.01
C GLU A 219 -18.61 18.79 10.81
N ARG A 220 -17.49 19.23 10.24
CA ARG A 220 -17.36 20.61 9.77
C ARG A 220 -18.02 20.73 8.41
N SER A 221 -19.03 21.59 8.30
CA SER A 221 -19.55 22.04 7.01
C SER A 221 -18.39 22.65 6.22
N HIS A 222 -17.95 21.99 5.15
CA HIS A 222 -16.95 22.51 4.24
C HIS A 222 -17.44 23.87 3.68
N HIS A 223 -16.97 24.98 4.24
CA HIS A 223 -16.84 26.19 3.44
C HIS A 223 -15.87 25.82 2.33
N GLN A 224 -16.39 25.85 1.12
CA GLN A 224 -15.71 25.51 -0.13
C GLN A 224 -14.45 26.37 -0.28
N SER A 225 -13.36 25.94 0.32
CA SER A 225 -12.08 25.93 -0.36
C SER A 225 -12.15 24.77 -1.34
N THR A 226 -11.78 25.01 -2.59
CA THR A 226 -11.92 24.15 -3.77
C THR A 226 -11.15 22.83 -3.73
N ASP A 227 -10.76 22.34 -2.55
CA ASP A 227 -9.96 21.13 -2.39
C ASP A 227 -10.80 20.03 -1.71
N ARG A 228 -11.48 19.25 -2.56
CA ARG A 228 -12.16 18.02 -2.14
C ARG A 228 -11.12 16.91 -2.03
N ARG A 229 -10.70 16.56 -0.81
CA ARG A 229 -10.19 15.21 -0.51
C ARG A 229 -10.87 14.69 0.75
N ARG A 230 -11.90 13.88 0.52
CA ARG A 230 -12.68 13.18 1.55
C ARG A 230 -11.91 11.95 2.04
N SER A 231 -11.98 11.73 3.36
CA SER A 231 -12.07 10.44 4.05
C SER A 231 -10.95 9.41 3.82
N LEU A 232 -10.05 9.30 4.81
CA LEU A 232 -9.23 8.11 5.07
C LEU A 232 -10.13 6.94 5.52
N SER A 233 -10.82 6.33 4.56
CA SER A 233 -11.52 5.06 4.71
C SER A 233 -10.57 3.93 4.32
N LEU A 234 -9.86 3.33 5.30
CA LEU A 234 -8.79 2.33 5.14
C LEU A 234 -7.62 2.83 4.24
N MET A 235 -6.36 2.59 4.61
CA MET A 235 -5.23 2.95 3.75
C MET A 235 -5.19 2.01 2.53
N SER A 236 -6.03 2.26 1.54
CA SER A 236 -6.10 1.51 0.29
C SER A 236 -4.86 1.79 -0.56
N LYS A 237 -4.13 0.73 -0.93
CA LYS A 237 -2.85 0.81 -1.66
C LYS A 237 -3.05 1.19 -3.12
N ILE A 238 -2.10 1.86 -3.74
CA ILE A 238 -1.99 2.01 -5.20
C ILE A 238 -0.97 0.98 -5.72
N LEU A 239 -1.34 0.26 -6.78
CA LEU A 239 -0.42 -0.59 -7.52
C LEU A 239 0.10 0.16 -8.75
N ALA A 240 1.41 0.38 -8.83
CA ALA A 240 2.05 0.97 -10.00
C ALA A 240 2.69 -0.11 -10.87
N ILE A 241 2.16 -0.34 -12.07
CA ILE A 241 2.73 -1.26 -13.06
C ILE A 241 3.83 -0.52 -13.82
N THR A 242 5.03 -1.08 -13.83
CA THR A 242 6.20 -0.42 -14.43
C THR A 242 7.14 -1.42 -15.11
N GLY A 243 7.74 -0.96 -16.19
CA GLY A 243 8.87 -1.61 -16.87
C GLY A 243 9.65 -0.62 -17.72
N GLY A 244 10.93 -0.88 -17.91
CA GLY A 244 11.88 0.00 -18.59
C GLY A 244 12.08 1.37 -17.93
N VAL A 245 12.86 2.21 -18.61
CA VAL A 245 13.28 3.52 -18.10
C VAL A 245 12.12 4.52 -18.03
N GLY A 246 11.16 4.46 -18.96
CA GLY A 246 9.98 5.35 -18.96
C GLY A 246 9.13 5.16 -17.71
N GLY A 247 8.82 3.89 -17.39
CA GLY A 247 8.08 3.53 -16.19
C GLY A 247 8.81 3.92 -14.91
N ALA A 248 10.10 3.60 -14.82
CA ALA A 248 10.94 3.90 -13.66
C ALA A 248 11.00 5.41 -13.32
N LYS A 249 10.89 6.29 -14.33
CA LYS A 249 10.83 7.74 -14.09
C LYS A 249 9.55 8.16 -13.37
N LEU A 250 8.39 7.66 -13.79
CA LEU A 250 7.13 7.99 -13.10
C LEU A 250 7.08 7.29 -11.74
N ALA A 251 7.58 6.07 -11.64
CA ALA A 251 7.70 5.35 -10.37
C ALA A 251 8.50 6.13 -9.32
N LEU A 252 9.61 6.77 -9.71
CA LEU A 252 10.33 7.71 -8.83
C LEU A 252 9.47 8.92 -8.44
N GLY A 253 8.66 9.46 -9.34
CA GLY A 253 7.71 10.53 -8.99
C GLY A 253 6.71 10.05 -7.93
N LEU A 254 6.12 8.88 -8.14
CA LEU A 254 5.14 8.26 -7.24
C LEU A 254 5.73 7.96 -5.85
N SER A 255 6.97 7.48 -5.77
CA SER A 255 7.64 7.20 -4.48
C SER A 255 7.91 8.44 -3.64
N LYS A 256 7.94 9.64 -4.25
CA LYS A 256 8.04 10.93 -3.53
C LYS A 256 6.69 11.49 -3.10
N VAL A 257 5.60 10.95 -3.62
CA VAL A 257 4.22 11.41 -3.37
C VAL A 257 3.49 10.49 -2.39
N LEU A 258 3.73 9.18 -2.47
CA LEU A 258 3.06 8.15 -1.68
C LEU A 258 4.04 7.45 -0.74
N SER A 259 3.58 7.13 0.46
CA SER A 259 4.41 6.41 1.44
C SER A 259 4.64 4.94 1.02
N PRO A 260 5.63 4.25 1.62
CA PRO A 260 5.86 2.82 1.38
C PRO A 260 4.64 1.93 1.67
N GLU A 261 3.75 2.36 2.58
CA GLU A 261 2.52 1.66 2.93
C GLU A 261 1.40 1.86 1.90
N GLU A 262 1.45 2.95 1.15
CA GLU A 262 0.42 3.36 0.17
C GLU A 262 0.73 2.91 -1.26
N LEU A 263 1.95 2.47 -1.55
CA LEU A 263 2.41 2.22 -2.92
C LEU A 263 3.22 0.93 -3.04
N VAL A 264 2.79 0.06 -3.97
CA VAL A 264 3.53 -1.13 -4.39
C VAL A 264 3.85 -1.03 -5.87
N PHE A 265 5.09 -1.36 -6.24
CA PHE A 265 5.50 -1.44 -7.65
C PHE A 265 5.40 -2.89 -8.12
N ALA A 266 4.63 -3.11 -9.19
CA ALA A 266 4.62 -4.38 -9.91
C ALA A 266 5.51 -4.24 -11.15
N VAL A 267 6.59 -5.01 -11.20
CA VAL A 267 7.66 -4.83 -12.18
C VAL A 267 7.72 -6.01 -13.15
N ASN A 268 7.82 -5.69 -14.44
CA ASN A 268 8.03 -6.68 -15.48
C ASN A 268 9.28 -7.54 -15.23
N THR A 269 9.17 -8.84 -15.46
CA THR A 269 10.30 -9.80 -15.48
C THR A 269 10.43 -10.53 -16.81
N GLY A 270 9.64 -10.17 -17.83
CA GLY A 270 9.75 -10.75 -19.17
C GLY A 270 11.10 -10.46 -19.84
N ASP A 271 11.78 -9.41 -19.40
CA ASP A 271 13.09 -9.00 -19.92
C ASP A 271 14.26 -9.67 -19.18
N ASP A 272 13.97 -10.43 -18.12
CA ASP A 272 14.98 -11.13 -17.33
C ASP A 272 15.64 -12.22 -18.19
N PHE A 273 16.93 -12.47 -17.98
CA PHE A 273 17.66 -13.48 -18.74
C PHE A 273 18.92 -13.92 -18.00
N GLU A 274 19.54 -14.98 -18.50
CA GLU A 274 20.85 -15.44 -18.03
C GLU A 274 21.93 -15.02 -19.01
N HIS A 275 23.00 -14.42 -18.49
CA HIS A 275 24.16 -14.03 -19.28
C HIS A 275 25.43 -14.21 -18.44
N LEU A 276 26.46 -14.82 -19.02
CA LEU A 276 27.72 -15.14 -18.31
C LEU A 276 27.51 -15.92 -17.01
N GLY A 277 26.45 -16.72 -16.94
CA GLY A 277 26.05 -17.48 -15.74
C GLY A 277 25.44 -16.64 -14.62
N LEU A 278 25.04 -15.40 -14.91
CA LEU A 278 24.39 -14.47 -13.99
C LEU A 278 22.92 -14.26 -14.38
N HIS A 279 22.06 -14.15 -13.37
CA HIS A 279 20.67 -13.75 -13.54
C HIS A 279 20.56 -12.22 -13.57
N ILE A 280 20.07 -11.68 -14.67
CA ILE A 280 19.91 -10.24 -14.91
C ILE A 280 18.42 -9.93 -14.99
N SER A 281 18.00 -8.89 -14.28
CA SER A 281 16.60 -8.44 -14.23
C SER A 281 16.49 -6.96 -14.60
N PRO A 282 16.56 -6.61 -15.89
CA PRO A 282 16.80 -5.23 -16.35
C PRO A 282 15.78 -4.21 -15.84
N ASP A 283 14.51 -4.59 -15.73
CA ASP A 283 13.44 -3.69 -15.30
C ASP A 283 13.42 -3.49 -13.78
N ILE A 284 13.69 -4.55 -13.02
CA ILE A 284 13.92 -4.46 -11.57
C ILE A 284 15.14 -3.59 -11.27
N ASP A 285 16.23 -3.80 -12.01
CA ASP A 285 17.48 -3.05 -11.84
C ASP A 285 17.29 -1.57 -12.21
N SER A 286 16.65 -1.29 -13.34
CA SER A 286 16.31 0.07 -13.76
C SER A 286 15.44 0.81 -12.74
N LEU A 287 14.44 0.12 -12.17
CA LEU A 287 13.61 0.71 -11.12
C LEU A 287 14.42 0.94 -9.84
N THR A 288 15.24 -0.03 -9.43
CA THR A 288 16.10 0.07 -8.25
C THR A 288 17.00 1.30 -8.36
N TYR A 289 17.67 1.48 -9.49
CA TYR A 289 18.56 2.63 -9.70
C TYR A 289 17.83 3.95 -9.78
N ALA A 290 16.62 3.97 -10.35
CA ALA A 290 15.79 5.17 -10.38
C ALA A 290 15.34 5.58 -8.97
N LEU A 291 14.86 4.63 -8.16
CA LEU A 291 14.39 4.89 -6.79
C LEU A 291 15.53 5.26 -5.83
N ALA A 292 16.72 4.69 -6.03
CA ALA A 292 17.93 5.06 -5.30
C ALA A 292 18.58 6.37 -5.81
N GLU A 293 18.07 6.95 -6.91
CA GLU A 293 18.65 8.12 -7.57
C GLU A 293 20.12 7.90 -8.02
N GLU A 294 20.47 6.65 -8.33
CA GLU A 294 21.81 6.22 -8.79
C GLU A 294 21.87 5.97 -10.31
N ASN A 295 20.80 6.24 -11.04
CA ASN A 295 20.74 6.01 -12.49
C ASN A 295 21.73 6.89 -13.27
N ASN A 296 22.35 6.33 -14.30
CA ASN A 296 23.19 7.11 -15.22
C ASN A 296 22.32 8.02 -16.10
N THR A 297 22.43 9.33 -15.91
CA THR A 297 21.67 10.33 -16.66
C THR A 297 22.24 10.59 -18.06
N GLU A 298 23.52 10.33 -18.28
CA GLU A 298 24.22 10.57 -19.55
C GLU A 298 23.95 9.44 -20.56
N LEU A 299 24.20 8.19 -20.17
CA LEU A 299 23.91 7.02 -21.00
C LEU A 299 22.40 6.71 -21.05
N GLY A 300 21.68 7.13 -20.01
CA GLY A 300 20.23 6.95 -19.92
C GLY A 300 19.78 5.53 -19.56
N TRP A 301 20.71 4.65 -19.20
CA TRP A 301 20.56 3.29 -18.69
C TRP A 301 21.76 2.95 -17.78
N GLY A 302 21.62 1.95 -16.90
CA GLY A 302 22.66 1.54 -15.94
C GLY A 302 22.90 2.56 -14.82
N ARG A 303 23.99 2.37 -14.06
CA ARG A 303 24.34 3.17 -12.88
C ARG A 303 25.34 4.30 -13.17
N ALA A 304 25.25 5.36 -12.37
CA ALA A 304 26.20 6.46 -12.41
C ALA A 304 27.59 6.05 -11.87
N GLY A 305 28.63 6.59 -12.49
CA GLY A 305 30.02 6.33 -12.11
C GLY A 305 30.41 4.87 -12.25
N GLU A 306 29.97 4.22 -13.33
CA GLU A 306 30.37 2.87 -13.66
C GLU A 306 31.75 2.78 -14.31
N THR A 307 32.38 1.63 -14.13
CA THR A 307 33.56 1.23 -14.90
C THR A 307 33.25 -0.02 -15.72
N TRP A 308 34.03 -0.25 -16.78
CA TRP A 308 33.77 -1.30 -17.76
C TRP A 308 34.90 -2.32 -17.85
N GLN A 309 35.73 -2.42 -16.81
CA GLN A 309 36.98 -3.18 -16.85
C GLN A 309 36.70 -4.67 -17.06
N PHE A 310 35.67 -5.20 -16.38
CA PHE A 310 35.27 -6.60 -16.53
C PHE A 310 34.90 -6.92 -17.99
N ILE A 311 33.94 -6.19 -18.57
CA ILE A 311 33.41 -6.53 -19.89
C ILE A 311 34.44 -6.28 -21.01
N GLU A 312 35.25 -5.24 -20.89
CA GLU A 312 36.33 -4.95 -21.84
C GLU A 312 37.42 -6.03 -21.80
N THR A 313 37.80 -6.50 -20.60
CA THR A 313 38.76 -7.60 -20.44
C THR A 313 38.17 -8.91 -20.97
N LEU A 314 36.88 -9.18 -20.71
CA LEU A 314 36.21 -10.38 -21.22
C LEU A 314 36.18 -10.41 -22.75
N GLY A 315 35.90 -9.27 -23.39
CA GLY A 315 35.95 -9.14 -24.85
C GLY A 315 37.34 -9.40 -25.41
N GLN A 316 38.40 -8.93 -24.76
CA GLN A 316 39.79 -9.22 -25.16
C GLN A 316 40.15 -10.71 -25.08
N LEU A 317 39.49 -11.46 -24.20
CA LEU A 317 39.63 -12.92 -24.07
C LEU A 317 38.75 -13.69 -25.08
N GLY A 318 37.95 -13.00 -25.90
CA GLY A 318 37.04 -13.60 -26.86
C GLY A 318 35.71 -14.07 -26.26
N GLY A 319 35.36 -13.58 -25.07
CA GLY A 319 34.04 -13.81 -24.45
C GLY A 319 32.94 -12.93 -25.06
N GLU A 320 31.71 -13.12 -24.60
CA GLU A 320 30.57 -12.32 -25.03
C GLU A 320 30.59 -10.92 -24.38
N ASP A 321 30.66 -9.86 -25.19
CA ASP A 321 30.69 -8.45 -24.76
C ASP A 321 29.53 -7.60 -25.31
N TRP A 322 28.61 -8.25 -26.03
CA TRP A 322 27.47 -7.60 -26.69
C TRP A 322 26.47 -6.99 -25.70
N PHE A 323 26.38 -7.52 -24.48
CA PHE A 323 25.63 -6.94 -23.37
C PHE A 323 26.60 -6.32 -22.37
N ARG A 324 26.66 -4.99 -22.34
CA ARG A 324 27.63 -4.28 -21.49
C ARG A 324 27.20 -4.33 -20.02
N LEU A 325 27.95 -5.10 -19.22
CA LEU A 325 27.86 -5.10 -17.77
C LEU A 325 28.91 -4.18 -17.16
N GLY A 326 28.46 -3.17 -16.43
CA GLY A 326 29.36 -2.35 -15.61
C GLY A 326 29.84 -3.12 -14.37
N ASP A 327 30.96 -2.70 -13.79
CA ASP A 327 31.60 -3.41 -12.68
C ASP A 327 30.74 -3.38 -11.38
N LYS A 328 29.97 -2.32 -11.14
CA LYS A 328 28.99 -2.26 -10.03
C LYS A 328 27.72 -3.07 -10.33
N ASP A 329 27.25 -3.08 -11.57
CA ASP A 329 26.10 -3.89 -12.02
C ASP A 329 26.44 -5.38 -11.90
N LEU A 330 27.66 -5.76 -12.29
CA LEU A 330 28.18 -7.12 -12.12
C LEU A 330 28.07 -7.59 -10.66
N ALA A 331 28.43 -6.74 -9.70
CA ALA A 331 28.33 -7.06 -8.28
C ALA A 331 26.87 -7.31 -7.85
N LEU A 332 25.93 -6.51 -8.36
CA LEU A 332 24.51 -6.70 -8.09
C LEU A 332 23.99 -8.01 -8.69
N HIS A 333 24.32 -8.30 -9.94
CA HIS A 333 23.88 -9.54 -10.60
C HIS A 333 24.50 -10.78 -9.94
N MET A 334 25.77 -10.69 -9.50
CA MET A 334 26.41 -11.75 -8.73
C MET A 334 25.64 -12.02 -7.42
N GLN A 335 25.30 -10.97 -6.68
CA GLN A 335 24.54 -11.08 -5.43
C GLN A 335 23.15 -11.71 -5.67
N ARG A 336 22.41 -11.23 -6.67
CA ARG A 336 21.11 -11.82 -7.06
C ARG A 336 21.26 -13.30 -7.39
N THR A 337 22.22 -13.63 -8.24
CA THR A 337 22.47 -15.00 -8.69
C THR A 337 22.80 -15.92 -7.51
N GLN A 338 23.61 -15.44 -6.55
CA GLN A 338 23.94 -16.20 -5.36
C GLN A 338 22.70 -16.46 -4.49
N LEU A 339 21.85 -15.46 -4.28
CA LEU A 339 20.61 -15.59 -3.50
C LEU A 339 19.63 -16.59 -4.14
N LEU A 340 19.47 -16.52 -5.46
CA LEU A 340 18.63 -17.46 -6.21
C LEU A 340 19.19 -18.89 -6.12
N ARG A 341 20.50 -19.05 -6.29
CA ARG A 341 21.17 -20.37 -6.16
C ARG A 341 21.12 -20.94 -4.74
N SER A 342 20.99 -20.09 -3.71
CA SER A 342 20.79 -20.53 -2.33
C SER A 342 19.32 -20.82 -1.99
N GLY A 343 18.41 -20.77 -2.97
CA GLY A 343 17.01 -21.13 -2.82
C GLY A 343 16.07 -19.95 -2.51
N SER A 344 16.56 -18.71 -2.55
CA SER A 344 15.67 -17.54 -2.44
C SER A 344 14.85 -17.38 -3.72
N THR A 345 13.63 -16.90 -3.57
CA THR A 345 12.79 -16.42 -4.69
C THR A 345 13.33 -15.12 -5.28
N LEU A 346 12.87 -14.75 -6.48
CA LEU A 346 13.23 -13.45 -7.08
C LEU A 346 12.67 -12.29 -6.25
N THR A 347 11.49 -12.47 -5.64
CA THR A 347 10.86 -11.56 -4.69
C THR A 347 11.77 -11.29 -3.49
N GLU A 348 12.27 -12.35 -2.84
CA GLU A 348 13.16 -12.21 -1.67
C GLU A 348 14.50 -11.58 -2.06
N ALA A 349 15.09 -12.01 -3.17
CA ALA A 349 16.34 -11.45 -3.67
C ALA A 349 16.18 -9.95 -3.99
N THR A 350 15.07 -9.58 -4.64
CA THR A 350 14.73 -8.19 -4.95
C THR A 350 14.58 -7.37 -3.66
N ALA A 351 13.80 -7.86 -2.69
CA ALA A 351 13.59 -7.16 -1.43
C ALA A 351 14.89 -6.97 -0.62
N GLN A 352 15.80 -7.94 -0.64
CA GLN A 352 17.10 -7.82 0.02
C GLN A 352 18.00 -6.78 -0.68
N ILE A 353 18.08 -6.84 -2.01
CA ILE A 353 18.89 -5.92 -2.80
C ILE A 353 18.37 -4.49 -2.64
N THR A 354 17.07 -4.26 -2.84
CA THR A 354 16.49 -2.91 -2.78
C THR A 354 16.63 -2.26 -1.40
N ARG A 355 16.51 -3.03 -0.31
CA ARG A 355 16.82 -2.55 1.04
C ARG A 355 18.28 -2.09 1.20
N ALA A 356 19.23 -2.78 0.57
CA ALA A 356 20.64 -2.37 0.60
C ALA A 356 20.88 -1.03 -0.11
N PHE A 357 20.01 -0.67 -1.07
CA PHE A 357 19.96 0.66 -1.71
C PHE A 357 19.15 1.70 -0.90
N GLY A 358 18.64 1.35 0.27
CA GLY A 358 17.83 2.25 1.11
C GLY A 358 16.40 2.47 0.60
N ILE A 359 15.91 1.61 -0.29
CA ILE A 359 14.55 1.69 -0.83
C ILE A 359 13.58 1.02 0.15
N MET A 360 12.58 1.78 0.61
CA MET A 360 11.57 1.31 1.57
C MET A 360 10.30 0.82 0.88
N HIS A 361 9.97 1.32 -0.31
CA HIS A 361 8.81 0.91 -1.09
C HIS A 361 8.93 -0.56 -1.51
N THR A 362 7.79 -1.25 -1.56
CA THR A 362 7.75 -2.65 -2.00
C THR A 362 7.90 -2.71 -3.52
N ILE A 363 8.92 -3.43 -3.99
CA ILE A 363 9.12 -3.77 -5.41
C ILE A 363 8.83 -5.26 -5.56
N ALA A 364 7.71 -5.58 -6.22
CA ALA A 364 7.27 -6.93 -6.50
C ALA A 364 7.56 -7.27 -7.97
N PRO A 365 8.41 -8.28 -8.25
CA PRO A 365 8.49 -8.89 -9.58
C PRO A 365 7.09 -9.38 -10.00
N MET A 366 6.71 -9.31 -11.28
CA MET A 366 5.38 -9.75 -11.73
C MET A 366 5.11 -11.22 -11.40
N THR A 367 6.17 -12.04 -11.38
CA THR A 367 6.18 -13.44 -10.99
C THR A 367 7.56 -13.84 -10.47
N ASP A 368 7.62 -14.87 -9.63
CA ASP A 368 8.87 -15.58 -9.28
C ASP A 368 9.23 -16.68 -10.30
N ASP A 369 8.29 -17.03 -11.18
CA ASP A 369 8.50 -18.02 -12.23
C ASP A 369 9.27 -17.45 -13.43
N HIS A 370 9.83 -18.32 -14.26
CA HIS A 370 10.54 -17.90 -15.46
C HIS A 370 9.59 -17.56 -16.61
N VAL A 371 9.44 -16.26 -16.87
CA VAL A 371 8.75 -15.72 -18.05
C VAL A 371 9.75 -14.96 -18.91
N ARG A 372 9.76 -15.18 -20.23
CA ARG A 372 10.72 -14.56 -21.16
C ARG A 372 10.01 -14.01 -22.39
N THR A 373 10.23 -12.74 -22.68
CA THR A 373 9.73 -12.08 -23.89
C THR A 373 10.53 -12.56 -25.10
N ILE A 374 9.83 -13.15 -26.07
CA ILE A 374 10.33 -13.55 -27.37
C ILE A 374 9.73 -12.63 -28.42
N VAL A 375 10.59 -11.99 -29.22
CA VAL A 375 10.21 -11.09 -30.30
C VAL A 375 10.20 -11.86 -31.60
N HIS A 376 9.04 -11.96 -32.25
CA HIS A 376 8.96 -12.51 -33.61
C HIS A 376 9.33 -11.42 -34.61
N SER A 377 10.32 -11.69 -35.46
CA SER A 377 10.81 -10.73 -36.44
C SER A 377 10.99 -11.34 -37.83
N ASP A 378 11.31 -10.49 -38.80
CA ASP A 378 11.74 -10.89 -40.15
C ASP A 378 13.03 -11.75 -40.16
N GLN A 379 13.77 -11.80 -39.06
CA GLN A 379 14.94 -12.67 -38.86
C GLN A 379 14.63 -13.91 -38.00
N GLY A 380 13.36 -14.15 -37.67
CA GLY A 380 12.92 -15.23 -36.80
C GLY A 380 12.68 -14.77 -35.35
N ALA A 381 12.50 -15.74 -34.46
CA ALA A 381 12.24 -15.51 -33.05
C ALA A 381 13.53 -15.18 -32.30
N LEU A 382 13.56 -14.05 -31.59
CA LEU A 382 14.70 -13.57 -30.83
C LEU A 382 14.31 -13.34 -29.37
N ALA A 383 15.18 -13.75 -28.44
CA ALA A 383 15.06 -13.32 -27.04
C ALA A 383 15.14 -11.79 -26.98
N PHE A 384 14.35 -11.17 -26.09
CA PHE A 384 14.19 -9.72 -26.07
C PHE A 384 15.52 -8.95 -25.99
N GLN A 385 16.47 -9.35 -25.14
CA GLN A 385 17.76 -8.66 -25.02
C GLN A 385 18.66 -8.83 -26.27
N HIS A 386 18.54 -9.94 -27.00
CA HIS A 386 19.20 -10.08 -28.30
C HIS A 386 18.60 -9.11 -29.31
N TYR A 387 17.27 -9.04 -29.40
CA TYR A 387 16.62 -8.06 -30.26
C TYR A 387 16.97 -6.62 -29.88
N PHE A 388 16.88 -6.29 -28.58
CA PHE A 388 16.97 -4.93 -28.07
C PHE A 388 18.41 -4.39 -28.07
N VAL A 389 19.36 -5.16 -27.53
CA VAL A 389 20.75 -4.71 -27.34
C VAL A 389 21.64 -5.15 -28.51
N ARG A 390 21.68 -6.45 -28.81
CA ARG A 390 22.60 -7.01 -29.81
C ARG A 390 22.24 -6.55 -31.23
N GLU A 391 20.99 -6.71 -31.61
CA GLU A 391 20.48 -6.32 -32.93
C GLU A 391 19.99 -4.86 -32.97
N GLN A 392 20.07 -4.13 -31.85
CA GLN A 392 19.72 -2.70 -31.73
C GLN A 392 18.32 -2.37 -32.25
N CYS A 393 17.35 -3.25 -31.99
CA CYS A 393 15.99 -3.18 -32.50
C CYS A 393 15.89 -3.09 -34.02
N ARG A 394 16.90 -3.46 -34.80
CA ARG A 394 16.87 -3.34 -36.27
C ARG A 394 15.90 -4.31 -36.96
N PRO A 395 15.78 -5.60 -36.56
CA PRO A 395 14.83 -6.51 -37.16
C PRO A 395 13.40 -5.95 -37.08
N ALA A 396 12.58 -6.21 -38.09
CA ALA A 396 11.20 -5.74 -38.13
C ALA A 396 10.31 -6.67 -37.31
N VAL A 397 9.56 -6.11 -36.35
CA VAL A 397 8.71 -6.89 -35.44
C VAL A 397 7.40 -7.30 -36.13
N SER A 398 6.98 -8.54 -35.88
CA SER A 398 5.71 -9.11 -36.36
C SER A 398 4.80 -9.61 -35.23
N GLY A 399 5.32 -9.73 -34.00
CA GLY A 399 4.55 -10.14 -32.83
C GLY A 399 5.45 -10.47 -31.63
N PHE A 400 4.81 -10.86 -30.52
CA PHE A 400 5.48 -11.23 -29.28
C PHE A 400 4.89 -12.51 -28.71
N GLU A 401 5.73 -13.28 -28.03
CA GLU A 401 5.37 -14.44 -27.23
C GLU A 401 6.01 -14.29 -25.85
N PHE A 402 5.29 -14.68 -24.79
CA PHE A 402 5.81 -14.71 -23.42
C PHE A 402 6.05 -16.16 -23.00
N ALA A 403 7.23 -16.68 -23.29
CA ALA A 403 7.57 -18.08 -23.01
C ALA A 403 7.49 -18.33 -21.49
N GLY A 404 6.72 -19.36 -21.10
CA GLY A 404 6.50 -19.74 -19.69
C GLY A 404 5.28 -19.10 -19.02
N ILE A 405 4.61 -18.14 -19.67
CA ILE A 405 3.51 -17.36 -19.08
C ILE A 405 2.32 -18.22 -18.63
N GLU A 406 1.97 -19.28 -19.38
CA GLU A 406 0.79 -20.11 -19.10
C GLU A 406 0.92 -20.90 -17.79
N SER A 407 2.15 -21.22 -17.39
CA SER A 407 2.46 -21.93 -16.14
C SER A 407 2.90 -21.02 -15.01
N ALA A 408 3.09 -19.73 -15.28
CA ALA A 408 3.59 -18.77 -14.30
C ALA A 408 2.46 -18.30 -13.39
N HIS A 409 2.81 -17.99 -12.14
CA HIS A 409 1.90 -17.51 -11.12
C HIS A 409 2.12 -16.03 -10.88
N LEU A 410 1.02 -15.28 -10.77
CA LEU A 410 1.08 -13.89 -10.34
C LEU A 410 1.70 -13.82 -8.94
N ASN A 411 2.62 -12.85 -8.75
CA ASN A 411 3.30 -12.68 -7.47
C ASN A 411 2.30 -12.52 -6.30
N PRO A 412 2.47 -13.24 -5.18
CA PRO A 412 1.60 -13.12 -4.02
C PRO A 412 1.46 -11.69 -3.47
N ILE A 413 2.52 -10.88 -3.52
CA ILE A 413 2.48 -9.48 -3.08
C ILE A 413 1.53 -8.66 -3.97
N ILE A 414 1.54 -8.90 -5.28
CA ILE A 414 0.64 -8.21 -6.22
C ILE A 414 -0.79 -8.67 -5.97
N THR A 415 -1.00 -9.98 -5.87
CA THR A 415 -2.31 -10.59 -5.60
C THR A 415 -2.93 -10.05 -4.31
N GLU A 416 -2.14 -9.96 -3.23
CA GLU A 416 -2.60 -9.42 -1.96
C GLU A 416 -2.89 -7.92 -2.04
N THR A 417 -2.02 -7.16 -2.71
CA THR A 417 -2.23 -5.72 -2.93
C THR A 417 -3.54 -5.46 -3.66
N LEU A 418 -3.89 -6.26 -4.67
CA LEU A 418 -5.11 -6.09 -5.47
C LEU A 418 -6.41 -6.29 -4.68
N LYS A 419 -6.41 -7.03 -3.56
CA LYS A 419 -7.62 -7.26 -2.76
C LYS A 419 -8.18 -5.97 -2.14
N ASP A 420 -7.29 -5.08 -1.71
CA ASP A 420 -7.64 -3.82 -1.03
C ASP A 420 -7.03 -2.60 -1.76
N CYS A 421 -6.84 -2.72 -3.08
CA CYS A 421 -6.23 -1.67 -3.89
C CYS A 421 -7.22 -0.54 -4.17
N ARG A 422 -6.77 0.71 -3.99
CA ARG A 422 -7.51 1.91 -4.40
C ARG A 422 -7.66 2.01 -5.90
N GLY A 423 -6.65 1.53 -6.63
CA GLY A 423 -6.54 1.73 -8.06
C GLY A 423 -5.13 1.44 -8.57
N VAL A 424 -5.03 1.27 -9.87
CA VAL A 424 -3.81 0.87 -10.56
C VAL A 424 -3.35 1.98 -11.50
N ILE A 425 -2.05 2.29 -11.46
CA ILE A 425 -1.41 3.22 -12.38
C ILE A 425 -0.47 2.43 -13.29
N ILE A 426 -0.80 2.37 -14.58
CA ILE A 426 0.12 1.88 -15.60
C ILE A 426 1.03 3.04 -15.98
N CYS A 427 2.30 2.94 -15.59
CA CYS A 427 3.31 3.94 -15.91
C CYS A 427 3.57 4.02 -17.44
N PRO A 428 4.23 5.09 -17.95
CA PRO A 428 4.47 5.28 -19.39
C PRO A 428 5.61 4.37 -19.89
N SER A 429 5.33 3.07 -19.85
CA SER A 429 6.16 1.96 -20.29
C SER A 429 5.72 1.47 -21.68
N ASN A 430 6.53 0.63 -22.33
CA ASN A 430 6.12 0.05 -23.60
C ASN A 430 4.95 -0.93 -23.39
N PRO A 431 3.79 -0.75 -24.06
CA PRO A 431 2.63 -1.60 -23.84
C PRO A 431 2.94 -3.08 -24.08
N TYR A 432 3.68 -3.40 -25.15
CA TYR A 432 3.82 -4.79 -25.61
C TYR A 432 4.86 -5.62 -24.84
N VAL A 433 5.96 -5.00 -24.40
CA VAL A 433 7.09 -5.74 -23.81
C VAL A 433 7.35 -5.39 -22.35
N SER A 434 6.70 -4.35 -21.83
CA SER A 434 6.86 -3.94 -20.43
C SER A 434 5.57 -4.02 -19.61
N VAL A 435 4.39 -3.97 -20.24
CA VAL A 435 3.10 -4.01 -19.53
C VAL A 435 2.36 -5.32 -19.82
N ASP A 436 2.26 -5.71 -21.09
CA ASP A 436 1.59 -6.93 -21.52
C ASP A 436 2.15 -8.22 -20.89
N PRO A 437 3.46 -8.40 -20.62
CA PRO A 437 3.93 -9.60 -19.93
C PRO A 437 3.23 -9.79 -18.58
N LEU A 438 3.04 -8.71 -17.81
CA LEU A 438 2.35 -8.74 -16.53
C LEU A 438 0.84 -8.93 -16.72
N LEU A 439 0.22 -8.21 -17.66
CA LEU A 439 -1.22 -8.34 -17.93
C LEU A 439 -1.60 -9.70 -18.53
N SER A 440 -0.63 -10.45 -19.08
CA SER A 440 -0.84 -11.78 -19.65
C SER A 440 -0.68 -12.90 -18.63
N LEU A 441 -0.24 -12.60 -17.40
CA LEU A 441 -0.20 -13.59 -16.32
C LEU A 441 -1.62 -14.08 -15.98
N PRO A 442 -1.82 -15.39 -15.79
CA PRO A 442 -3.10 -15.94 -15.37
C PRO A 442 -3.66 -15.24 -14.13
N GLY A 443 -4.91 -14.79 -14.21
CA GLY A 443 -5.62 -14.11 -13.12
C GLY A 443 -5.39 -12.60 -13.00
N MET A 444 -4.41 -12.01 -13.70
CA MET A 444 -4.14 -10.57 -13.56
C MET A 444 -5.29 -9.70 -14.09
N ARG A 445 -5.76 -9.94 -15.32
CA ARG A 445 -6.86 -9.16 -15.92
C ARG A 445 -8.17 -9.30 -15.16
N ASP A 446 -8.45 -10.49 -14.64
CA ASP A 446 -9.66 -10.75 -13.85
C ASP A 446 -9.61 -10.00 -12.51
N ALA A 447 -8.44 -9.97 -11.87
CA ALA A 447 -8.24 -9.22 -10.63
C ALA A 447 -8.42 -7.69 -10.82
N LEU A 448 -8.20 -7.17 -12.03
CA LEU A 448 -8.33 -5.75 -12.33
C LEU A 448 -9.77 -5.30 -12.67
N GLN A 449 -10.73 -6.22 -12.92
CA GLN A 449 -12.05 -5.88 -13.45
C GLN A 449 -12.86 -4.87 -12.60
N ASN A 450 -12.63 -4.82 -11.30
CA ASN A 450 -13.38 -3.94 -10.38
C ASN A 450 -12.49 -2.89 -9.69
N ILE A 451 -11.29 -2.66 -10.23
CA ILE A 451 -10.31 -1.74 -9.66
C ILE A 451 -10.12 -0.60 -10.66
N PRO A 452 -10.22 0.68 -10.25
CA PRO A 452 -9.94 1.79 -11.14
C PRO A 452 -8.54 1.69 -11.75
N VAL A 453 -8.43 1.66 -13.07
CA VAL A 453 -7.14 1.62 -13.78
C VAL A 453 -6.95 2.88 -14.61
N ILE A 454 -5.84 3.56 -14.40
CA ILE A 454 -5.37 4.62 -15.29
C ILE A 454 -4.06 4.24 -15.96
N ALA A 455 -3.88 4.69 -17.21
CA ALA A 455 -2.61 4.57 -17.91
C ALA A 455 -2.08 5.93 -18.34
N VAL A 456 -0.75 6.09 -18.31
CA VAL A 456 -0.06 7.25 -18.85
C VAL A 456 0.54 6.89 -20.20
N SER A 457 0.26 7.69 -21.24
CA SER A 457 0.78 7.46 -22.58
C SER A 457 2.32 7.47 -22.60
N PRO A 458 2.98 6.45 -23.19
CA PRO A 458 4.40 6.47 -23.50
C PRO A 458 4.73 7.21 -24.81
N ILE A 459 3.69 7.59 -25.57
CA ILE A 459 3.79 8.29 -26.86
C ILE A 459 3.46 9.77 -26.67
N VAL A 460 4.29 10.64 -27.25
CA VAL A 460 4.13 12.08 -27.31
C VAL A 460 4.39 12.56 -28.74
N GLY A 461 3.39 13.16 -29.40
CA GLY A 461 3.53 13.73 -30.74
C GLY A 461 3.97 12.71 -31.81
N GLY A 462 3.46 11.47 -31.71
CA GLY A 462 3.82 10.38 -32.62
C GLY A 462 5.13 9.65 -32.30
N MET A 463 5.85 10.06 -31.26
CA MET A 463 7.16 9.54 -30.87
C MET A 463 7.11 8.88 -29.50
N ALA A 464 7.87 7.80 -29.30
CA ALA A 464 8.09 7.25 -27.97
C ALA A 464 9.14 8.08 -27.21
N ILE A 465 8.86 8.43 -25.94
CA ILE A 465 9.80 9.21 -25.11
C ILE A 465 11.13 8.45 -24.93
N LYS A 466 11.07 7.13 -24.75
CA LYS A 466 12.22 6.23 -24.71
C LYS A 466 11.84 4.84 -25.23
N GLY A 467 12.83 4.16 -25.82
CA GLY A 467 12.68 2.78 -26.26
C GLY A 467 11.94 2.62 -27.59
N PRO A 468 11.66 1.38 -27.99
CA PRO A 468 11.25 1.04 -29.35
C PRO A 468 9.73 1.06 -29.56
N ALA A 469 8.93 1.58 -28.61
CA ALA A 469 7.47 1.44 -28.64
C ALA A 469 6.85 1.98 -29.94
N ALA A 470 7.20 3.20 -30.36
CA ALA A 470 6.67 3.79 -31.60
C ALA A 470 7.06 2.98 -32.85
N LYS A 471 8.29 2.47 -32.91
CA LYS A 471 8.75 1.57 -33.99
C LYS A 471 7.93 0.29 -34.01
N MET A 472 7.80 -0.38 -32.87
CA MET A 472 7.05 -1.63 -32.75
C MET A 472 5.59 -1.44 -33.16
N MET A 473 4.95 -0.35 -32.74
CA MET A 473 3.58 -0.02 -33.17
C MET A 473 3.50 0.08 -34.70
N GLN A 474 4.38 0.86 -35.32
CA GLN A 474 4.39 1.03 -36.78
C GLN A 474 4.58 -0.30 -37.53
N GLU A 475 5.50 -1.15 -37.07
CA GLU A 475 5.78 -2.44 -37.69
C GLU A 475 4.63 -3.45 -37.51
N LEU A 476 3.89 -3.34 -36.41
CA LEU A 476 2.66 -4.08 -36.17
C LEU A 476 1.44 -3.48 -36.90
N ASN A 477 1.63 -2.47 -37.77
CA ASN A 477 0.58 -1.74 -38.45
C ASN A 477 -0.42 -1.04 -37.50
N VAL A 478 0.06 -0.63 -36.32
CA VAL A 478 -0.67 0.15 -35.33
C VAL A 478 -0.15 1.60 -35.36
N PRO A 479 -1.02 2.63 -35.41
CA PRO A 479 -0.58 4.01 -35.35
C PRO A 479 0.20 4.30 -34.06
N ALA A 480 1.41 4.85 -34.15
CA ALA A 480 2.18 5.27 -32.98
C ALA A 480 1.56 6.53 -32.36
N SER A 481 0.45 6.39 -31.63
CA SER A 481 -0.36 7.49 -31.12
C SER A 481 -0.93 7.16 -29.73
N ALA A 482 -1.25 8.21 -28.96
CA ALA A 482 -1.88 8.07 -27.66
C ALA A 482 -3.24 7.33 -27.73
N PRO A 483 -4.15 7.60 -28.70
CA PRO A 483 -5.38 6.84 -28.85
C PRO A 483 -5.16 5.36 -29.15
N ALA A 484 -4.15 5.01 -29.96
CA ALA A 484 -3.85 3.61 -30.24
C ALA A 484 -3.35 2.86 -28.99
N VAL A 485 -2.56 3.52 -28.13
CA VAL A 485 -2.15 2.94 -26.84
C VAL A 485 -3.37 2.75 -25.92
N ALA A 486 -4.25 3.74 -25.82
CA ALA A 486 -5.48 3.60 -25.04
C ALA A 486 -6.36 2.46 -25.57
N GLY A 487 -6.49 2.34 -26.89
CA GLY A 487 -7.21 1.25 -27.56
C GLY A 487 -6.60 -0.14 -27.33
N HIS A 488 -5.27 -0.23 -27.20
CA HIS A 488 -4.57 -1.49 -26.87
C HIS A 488 -4.96 -2.03 -25.50
N TYR A 489 -5.06 -1.15 -24.49
CA TYR A 489 -5.53 -1.55 -23.16
C TYR A 489 -7.05 -1.77 -23.11
N GLY A 490 -7.81 -1.02 -23.93
CA GLY A 490 -9.22 -1.23 -24.17
C GLY A 490 -10.06 -1.12 -22.89
N TYR A 491 -10.91 -2.12 -22.65
CA TYR A 491 -11.85 -2.15 -21.52
C TYR A 491 -11.17 -2.16 -20.14
N LEU A 492 -9.85 -2.38 -20.09
CA LEU A 492 -9.11 -2.37 -18.83
C LEU A 492 -9.05 -0.98 -18.21
N LEU A 493 -9.12 0.09 -19.02
CA LEU A 493 -8.93 1.45 -18.54
C LEU A 493 -10.23 2.11 -18.10
N ASP A 494 -10.17 2.82 -16.98
CA ASP A 494 -11.17 3.79 -16.56
C ASP A 494 -10.72 5.22 -16.88
N GLY A 495 -9.39 5.42 -16.96
CA GLY A 495 -8.79 6.70 -17.27
C GLY A 495 -7.51 6.63 -18.09
N PHE A 496 -7.24 7.71 -18.82
CA PHE A 496 -6.04 7.83 -19.63
C PHE A 496 -5.41 9.22 -19.47
N VAL A 497 -4.09 9.26 -19.33
CA VAL A 497 -3.31 10.50 -19.24
C VAL A 497 -2.44 10.64 -20.48
N MET A 498 -2.56 11.76 -21.18
CA MET A 498 -1.82 12.06 -22.40
C MET A 498 -1.15 13.43 -22.37
N ASP A 499 -0.19 13.64 -23.26
CA ASP A 499 0.57 14.89 -23.33
C ASP A 499 -0.23 16.04 -23.95
N LEU A 500 0.11 17.28 -23.56
CA LEU A 500 -0.40 18.50 -24.21
C LEU A 500 -0.19 18.51 -25.73
N THR A 501 0.88 17.88 -26.21
CA THR A 501 1.20 17.78 -27.64
C THR A 501 0.12 17.03 -28.43
N ASP A 502 -0.55 16.06 -27.80
CA ASP A 502 -1.55 15.20 -28.45
C ASP A 502 -2.99 15.59 -28.06
N ALA A 503 -3.19 16.75 -27.42
CA ALA A 503 -4.47 17.14 -26.82
C ALA A 503 -5.66 17.12 -27.80
N ASP A 504 -5.41 17.37 -29.08
CA ASP A 504 -6.41 17.35 -30.16
C ASP A 504 -7.00 15.96 -30.41
N GLN A 505 -6.24 14.90 -30.10
CA GLN A 505 -6.66 13.50 -30.23
C GLN A 505 -7.44 12.98 -29.02
N SER A 506 -7.60 13.77 -27.96
CA SER A 506 -8.28 13.33 -26.72
C SER A 506 -9.73 12.86 -26.94
N GLY A 507 -10.43 13.42 -27.94
CA GLY A 507 -11.79 13.02 -28.30
C GLY A 507 -11.90 11.64 -28.96
N GLU A 508 -10.79 11.03 -29.36
CA GLU A 508 -10.75 9.68 -29.94
C GLU A 508 -10.66 8.57 -28.88
N ILE A 509 -10.41 8.95 -27.62
CA ILE A 509 -10.24 8.02 -26.51
C ILE A 509 -11.57 7.86 -25.77
N ALA A 510 -12.03 6.61 -25.64
CA ALA A 510 -13.36 6.30 -25.09
C ALA A 510 -13.49 6.52 -23.58
N VAL A 511 -12.36 6.46 -22.85
CA VAL A 511 -12.31 6.54 -21.37
C VAL A 511 -12.04 7.96 -20.90
N HIS A 512 -12.20 8.24 -19.60
CA HIS A 512 -11.96 9.58 -19.09
C HIS A 512 -10.51 10.00 -19.36
N THR A 513 -10.32 11.03 -20.18
CA THR A 513 -8.99 11.41 -20.64
C THR A 513 -8.59 12.74 -20.04
N ARG A 514 -7.39 12.79 -19.46
CA ARG A 514 -6.79 14.01 -18.93
C ARG A 514 -5.50 14.35 -19.66
N VAL A 515 -5.32 15.63 -19.94
CA VAL A 515 -4.18 16.15 -20.69
C VAL A 515 -3.28 16.94 -19.74
N THR A 516 -1.99 16.66 -19.74
CA THR A 516 -0.98 17.38 -18.93
C THR A 516 0.42 17.27 -19.57
N GLU A 517 1.43 17.94 -19.01
CA GLU A 517 2.83 17.72 -19.42
C GLU A 517 3.30 16.35 -18.93
N THR A 518 3.60 15.43 -19.85
CA THR A 518 4.04 14.06 -19.52
C THR A 518 5.55 13.84 -19.63
N ILE A 519 6.28 14.81 -20.20
CA ILE A 519 7.74 14.73 -20.39
C ILE A 519 8.49 14.93 -19.06
N MET A 520 9.01 13.84 -18.52
CA MET A 520 9.75 13.79 -17.25
C MET A 520 11.26 14.06 -17.39
N ASN A 521 11.62 15.32 -17.63
CA ASN A 521 13.02 15.75 -17.79
C ASN A 521 13.74 16.16 -16.48
N SER A 522 13.00 16.31 -15.38
CA SER A 522 13.55 16.63 -14.04
C SER A 522 12.79 15.85 -12.95
N LEU A 523 13.35 15.79 -11.74
CA LEU A 523 12.67 15.17 -10.60
C LEU A 523 11.35 15.89 -10.28
N GLN A 524 11.34 17.23 -10.34
CA GLN A 524 10.14 18.03 -10.11
C GLN A 524 9.01 17.67 -11.09
N ARG A 525 9.32 17.50 -12.38
CA ARG A 525 8.33 17.07 -13.38
C ARG A 525 7.80 15.66 -13.15
N ARG A 526 8.63 14.74 -12.63
CA ARG A 526 8.18 13.40 -12.22
C ARG A 526 7.18 13.48 -11.07
N ILE A 527 7.46 14.32 -10.06
CA ILE A 527 6.59 14.52 -8.90
C ILE A 527 5.25 15.15 -9.31
N GLU A 528 5.28 16.16 -10.18
CA GLU A 528 4.08 16.82 -10.69
C GLU A 528 3.17 15.86 -11.46
N LEU A 529 3.74 15.09 -12.39
CA LEU A 529 2.99 14.08 -13.14
C LEU A 529 2.45 12.98 -12.22
N ALA A 530 3.24 12.55 -11.23
CA ALA A 530 2.80 11.57 -10.23
C ALA A 530 1.59 12.07 -9.41
N ARG A 531 1.65 13.31 -8.89
CA ARG A 531 0.51 13.92 -8.17
C ARG A 531 -0.72 14.00 -9.06
N PHE A 532 -0.54 14.42 -10.32
CA PHE A 532 -1.64 14.49 -11.28
C PHE A 532 -2.29 13.13 -11.51
N CYS A 533 -1.50 12.06 -11.65
CA CYS A 533 -2.00 10.70 -11.82
C CYS A 533 -2.75 10.21 -10.57
N VAL A 534 -2.19 10.42 -9.37
CA VAL A 534 -2.84 10.03 -8.11
C VAL A 534 -4.17 10.78 -7.92
N GLU A 535 -4.19 12.09 -8.16
CA GLU A 535 -5.40 12.90 -8.09
C GLU A 535 -6.45 12.48 -9.10
N PHE A 536 -6.01 12.11 -10.30
CA PHE A 536 -6.91 11.61 -11.32
C PHE A 536 -7.50 10.25 -10.94
N LEU A 537 -6.66 9.30 -10.49
CA LEU A 537 -7.10 8.00 -10.02
C LEU A 537 -8.11 8.12 -8.87
N HIS A 538 -7.89 9.05 -7.94
CA HIS A 538 -8.81 9.29 -6.82
C HIS A 538 -10.15 9.91 -7.23
N ALA A 539 -10.21 10.54 -8.40
CA ALA A 539 -11.41 11.18 -8.92
C ALA A 539 -12.32 10.22 -9.72
N LEU A 540 -11.81 9.04 -10.09
CA LEU A 540 -12.58 7.90 -10.57
C LEU A 540 -13.25 7.20 -9.38
#